data_AF-A0A523T7Z1-F1
#
_entry.id   AF-A0A523T7Z1-F1
#
_cell.length_a   1.000
_cell.length_b   1.000
_cell.length_c   1.000
_cell.angle_alpha   90.00
_cell.angle_beta   90.00
_cell.angle_gamma   90.00
#
_symmetry.space_group_name_H-M   'P 1'
#
loop_
_entity.id
_entity.type
_entity.pdbx_description
1 polymer ?
#
loop_
_entity_poly.entity_id
_entity_poly.type
_entity_poly.pdbx_seq_one_letter_code
_entity_poly.pdbx_strand_id
1 'polypeptide(L)'
;MKVHPRGRSDTPLLGVFATRTPYRPNPIGITLVEVLEVEDNVVTVRGLDAFDGTPVLDLKPFDYWDMVEDARIPEWWTRLEEKRIL
;
A
#
# COMPACT_ATOMS: atom_id res chain seq x y z
N MET A 1 19.16 0.15 0.10
CA MET A 1 18.35 -0.90 0.76
C MET A 1 17.63 -1.71 -0.31
N LYS A 2 17.55 -3.04 -0.15
CA LYS A 2 16.81 -3.96 -1.03
C LYS A 2 16.01 -4.94 -0.19
N VAL A 3 14.88 -5.41 -0.72
CA VAL A 3 13.99 -6.37 -0.05
C VAL A 3 13.43 -7.37 -1.05
N HIS A 4 13.09 -8.56 -0.56
CA HIS A 4 12.13 -9.44 -1.22
C HIS A 4 10.72 -9.00 -0.82
N PRO A 5 9.84 -8.59 -1.76
CA PRO A 5 8.45 -8.24 -1.46
C PRO A 5 7.75 -9.28 -0.57
N ARG A 6 7.01 -8.81 0.45
CA ARG A 6 6.33 -9.67 1.44
C ARG A 6 7.27 -10.66 2.17
N GLY A 7 8.59 -10.42 2.18
CA GLY A 7 9.59 -11.33 2.76
C GLY A 7 9.78 -12.65 2.01
N ARG A 8 9.24 -12.75 0.79
CA ARG A 8 9.15 -13.98 0.02
C ARG A 8 10.39 -14.23 -0.82
N SER A 9 11.19 -15.23 -0.49
CA SER A 9 12.42 -15.57 -1.23
C SER A 9 12.18 -16.01 -2.68
N ASP A 10 10.95 -16.43 -3.02
CA ASP A 10 10.53 -16.76 -4.39
C ASP A 10 10.16 -15.53 -5.24
N THR A 11 10.33 -14.32 -4.71
CA THR A 11 10.13 -13.05 -5.43
C THR A 11 11.46 -12.38 -5.75
N PRO A 12 11.55 -11.51 -6.77
CA PRO A 12 12.79 -10.82 -7.09
C PRO A 12 13.30 -9.94 -5.93
N LEU A 13 14.63 -9.85 -5.79
CA LEU A 13 15.25 -8.89 -4.87
C LEU A 13 15.21 -7.49 -5.50
N LEU A 14 14.43 -6.58 -4.91
CA LEU A 14 14.16 -5.26 -5.47
C LEU A 14 14.71 -4.13 -4.61
N GLY A 15 15.05 -2.99 -5.22
CA GLY A 15 15.30 -1.75 -4.48
C GLY A 15 14.02 -1.28 -3.79
N VAL A 16 14.15 -0.67 -2.60
CA VAL A 16 12.99 -0.30 -1.76
C VAL A 16 11.97 0.60 -2.48
N PHE A 17 12.41 1.47 -3.40
CA PHE A 17 11.52 2.35 -4.17
C PHE A 17 10.72 1.63 -5.27
N ALA A 18 11.11 0.40 -5.64
CA ALA A 18 10.33 -0.45 -6.53
C ALA A 18 9.32 -1.32 -5.75
N THR A 19 9.10 -1.04 -4.46
CA THR A 19 8.24 -1.82 -3.56
C THR A 19 7.44 -0.91 -2.63
N ARG A 20 6.51 -1.49 -1.88
CA ARG A 20 5.77 -0.84 -0.77
C ARG A 20 6.20 -1.37 0.61
N THR A 21 7.47 -1.74 0.77
CA THR A 21 7.97 -2.19 2.08
C THR A 21 7.87 -1.08 3.13
N PRO A 22 7.63 -1.38 4.42
CA PRO A 22 7.73 -0.38 5.48
C PRO A 22 9.19 0.05 5.76
N TYR A 23 10.18 -0.75 5.35
CA TYR A 23 11.60 -0.48 5.55
C TYR A 23 12.14 0.55 4.53
N ARG A 24 11.81 1.83 4.72
CA ARG A 24 12.15 2.95 3.82
C ARG A 24 12.91 4.06 4.56
N PRO A 25 13.69 4.91 3.87
CA PRO A 25 14.37 6.04 4.51
C PRO A 25 13.40 6.97 5.25
N ASN A 26 12.22 7.20 4.65
CA ASN A 26 11.10 7.89 5.27
C ASN A 26 9.93 6.88 5.36
N PRO A 27 9.60 6.32 6.54
CA PRO A 27 8.61 5.25 6.70
C PRO A 27 7.16 5.78 6.64
N ILE A 28 6.81 6.36 5.50
CA ILE A 28 5.47 6.90 5.22
C ILE A 28 4.71 5.89 4.37
N GLY A 29 3.57 5.43 4.87
CA GLY A 29 2.59 4.60 4.17
C GLY A 29 1.47 5.43 3.57
N ILE A 30 0.86 4.93 2.50
CA ILE A 30 -0.32 5.53 1.86
C ILE A 30 -1.30 4.40 1.58
N THR A 31 -2.52 4.56 2.08
CA THR A 31 -3.58 3.56 1.98
C THR A 31 -4.87 4.26 1.58
N LEU A 32 -5.45 3.81 0.47
CA LEU A 32 -6.79 4.22 0.09
C LEU A 32 -7.78 3.49 0.99
N VAL A 33 -8.66 4.24 1.64
CA VAL A 33 -9.64 3.71 2.59
C VAL A 33 -11.05 4.14 2.22
N GLU A 34 -12.03 3.34 2.61
CA GLU A 34 -13.44 3.70 2.55
C GLU A 34 -13.81 4.41 3.86
N VAL A 35 -14.35 5.63 3.78
CA VAL A 35 -14.90 6.34 4.94
C VAL A 35 -16.26 5.75 5.26
N LEU A 36 -16.42 5.21 6.47
CA LEU A 36 -17.68 4.65 6.95
C LEU A 36 -18.50 5.68 7.72
N GLU A 37 -17.83 6.51 8.52
CA GLU A 37 -18.47 7.46 9.42
C GLU A 37 -17.49 8.58 9.83
N VAL A 38 -18.03 9.75 10.13
CA VAL A 38 -17.29 10.90 10.67
C VAL A 38 -18.08 11.45 11.86
N GLU A 39 -17.48 11.39 13.04
CA GLU A 39 -18.04 11.91 14.30
C GLU A 39 -17.01 12.84 14.94
N ASP A 40 -17.30 14.14 15.02
CA ASP A 40 -16.38 15.18 15.51
C ASP A 40 -14.98 15.11 14.87
N ASN A 41 -13.99 14.67 15.64
CA ASN A 41 -12.59 14.53 15.21
C ASN A 41 -12.18 13.06 14.97
N VAL A 42 -13.15 12.16 14.87
CA VAL A 42 -12.96 10.73 14.62
C VAL A 42 -13.49 10.36 13.23
N VAL A 43 -12.67 9.66 12.46
CA VAL A 43 -13.03 9.14 11.14
C VAL A 43 -12.91 7.62 11.18
N THR A 44 -14.05 6.93 11.09
CA THR A 44 -14.09 5.48 11.03
C THR A 44 -13.91 5.03 9.59
N VAL A 45 -12.92 4.16 9.34
CA VAL A 45 -12.55 3.74 7.99
C VAL A 45 -12.44 2.23 7.84
N ARG A 46 -12.58 1.74 6.60
CA ARG A 46 -12.30 0.34 6.22
C ARG A 46 -11.09 0.28 5.28
N GLY A 47 -10.21 -0.70 5.51
CA GLY A 47 -9.08 -0.99 4.62
C GLY A 47 -7.73 -0.42 5.05
N LEU A 48 -7.64 0.26 6.21
CA LEU A 48 -6.38 0.74 6.77
C LEU A 48 -5.49 -0.44 7.19
N ASP A 49 -4.22 -0.43 6.78
CA ASP A 49 -3.21 -1.47 7.04
C ASP A 49 -2.10 -0.98 7.99
N ALA A 50 -2.48 -0.18 8.99
CA ALA A 50 -1.60 0.34 10.03
C ALA A 50 -1.82 -0.37 11.37
N PHE A 51 -0.78 -0.46 12.20
CA PHE A 51 -0.92 -0.92 13.57
C PHE A 51 -1.63 0.13 14.44
N ASP A 52 -2.26 -0.33 15.51
CA ASP A 52 -2.82 0.56 16.53
C ASP A 52 -1.77 1.55 17.05
N GLY A 53 -2.17 2.81 17.23
CA GLY A 53 -1.29 3.91 17.61
C GLY A 53 -0.35 4.44 16.52
N THR A 54 -0.43 3.94 15.27
CA THR A 54 0.36 4.52 14.16
C THR A 54 -0.05 5.98 13.92
N PRO A 55 0.90 6.94 13.90
CA PRO A 55 0.57 8.34 13.68
C PRO A 55 0.00 8.61 12.28
N VAL A 56 -1.09 9.37 12.22
CA VAL A 56 -1.62 9.91 10.97
C VAL A 56 -0.89 11.20 10.64
N LEU A 57 -0.30 11.28 9.44
CA LEU A 57 0.45 12.46 8.99
C LEU A 57 -0.42 13.41 8.15
N ASP A 58 -1.35 12.86 7.37
CA ASP A 58 -2.09 13.60 6.35
C ASP A 58 -3.35 12.82 5.93
N LEU A 59 -4.38 13.55 5.47
CA LEU A 59 -5.61 13.02 4.90
C LEU A 59 -5.96 13.83 3.65
N LYS A 60 -6.25 13.14 2.55
CA LYS A 60 -6.62 13.78 1.27
C LYS A 60 -7.82 13.08 0.64
N PRO A 61 -8.72 13.82 -0.03
CA PRO A 61 -9.76 13.20 -0.83
C PRO A 61 -9.13 12.40 -1.97
N PHE A 62 -9.71 11.24 -2.27
CA PHE A 62 -9.39 10.47 -3.48
C PHE A 62 -10.40 10.83 -4.56
N ASP A 63 -9.90 11.21 -5.73
CA ASP A 63 -10.74 11.48 -6.89
C ASP A 63 -10.14 10.91 -8.18
N TYR A 64 -10.71 11.31 -9.32
CA TYR A 64 -10.28 10.80 -10.63
C TYR A 64 -8.86 11.22 -11.02
N TRP A 65 -8.28 12.25 -10.38
CA TRP A 65 -6.90 12.66 -10.63
C TRP A 65 -5.88 11.68 -10.05
N ASP A 66 -6.27 10.86 -9.06
CA ASP A 66 -5.42 9.85 -8.45
C ASP A 66 -5.44 8.51 -9.21
N MET A 67 -6.35 8.35 -10.18
CA MET A 67 -6.49 7.14 -10.98
C MET A 67 -5.49 7.11 -12.14
N VAL A 68 -4.83 5.97 -12.35
CA VAL A 68 -3.94 5.73 -13.49
C VAL A 68 -4.47 4.55 -14.30
N GLU A 69 -5.06 4.84 -15.47
CA GLU A 69 -5.67 3.81 -16.33
C GLU A 69 -4.63 2.85 -16.92
N ASP A 70 -3.49 3.36 -17.39
CA ASP A 70 -2.44 2.58 -18.05
C ASP A 70 -1.29 2.18 -17.11
N ALA A 71 -1.61 1.88 -15.85
CA ALA A 71 -0.61 1.48 -14.86
C ALA A 71 0.08 0.17 -15.27
N ARG A 72 1.40 0.21 -15.47
CA ARG A 72 2.19 -0.97 -15.79
C ARG A 72 2.59 -1.72 -14.52
N ILE A 73 2.27 -3.00 -14.47
CA ILE A 73 2.69 -3.91 -13.40
C ILE A 73 3.77 -4.87 -13.94
N PRO A 74 4.79 -5.21 -13.13
CA PRO A 74 5.82 -6.14 -13.56
C PRO A 74 5.27 -7.57 -13.60
N GLU A 75 5.70 -8.35 -14.59
CA GLU A 75 5.19 -9.71 -14.86
C GLU A 75 5.27 -10.66 -13.65
N TRP A 76 6.31 -10.52 -12.81
CA TRP A 76 6.45 -11.32 -11.60
C TRP A 76 5.34 -11.07 -10.57
N TRP A 77 4.76 -9.86 -10.55
CA TRP A 77 3.64 -9.52 -9.66
C TRP A 77 2.35 -10.18 -10.14
N THR A 78 2.06 -10.09 -11.45
CA THR A 78 0.90 -10.76 -12.05
C THR A 78 0.89 -12.26 -11.75
N ARG A 79 2.05 -12.92 -11.92
CA ARG A 79 2.22 -14.35 -11.59
C ARG A 79 1.98 -14.69 -10.12
N LEU A 80 2.21 -13.76 -9.19
CA LEU A 80 1.95 -13.98 -7.76
C LEU A 80 0.47 -13.84 -7.42
N GLU A 81 -0.24 -12.89 -8.04
CA GLU A 81 -1.68 -12.70 -7.83
C GLU A 81 -2.48 -13.88 -8.39
N GLU A 82 -2.12 -14.40 -9.57
CA GLU A 82 -2.74 -15.61 -10.14
C GLU A 82 -2.62 -16.83 -9.20
N LYS A 83 -1.46 -17.01 -8.56
CA LYS A 83 -1.23 -18.07 -7.57
C LYS A 83 -1.99 -17.89 -6.26
N ARG A 84 -2.52 -16.71 -5.98
CA ARG A 84 -3.24 -16.39 -4.73
C ARG A 84 -4.73 -16.69 -4.83
N ILE A 85 -5.24 -16.88 -6.04
CA ILE A 85 -6.65 -17.21 -6.36
C ILE A 85 -6.87 -18.75 -6.43
N LEU A 86 -5.79 -19.52 -6.38
CA LEU A 86 -5.78 -21.00 -6.29
C LEU A 86 -5.44 -21.43 -4.85
#